data_AF-A0A845DEA0-F1
#
_entry.id   AF-A0A845DEA0-F1
#
_cell.length_a   1.000
_cell.length_b   1.000
_cell.length_c   1.000
_cell.angle_alpha   90.00
_cell.angle_beta   90.00
_cell.angle_gamma   90.00
#
_symmetry.space_group_name_H-M   'P 1'
#
loop_
_entity.id
_entity.type
_entity.pdbx_description
1 polymer ?
#
loop_
_entity_poly.entity_id
_entity_poly.type
_entity_poly.pdbx_seq_one_letter_code
_entity_poly.pdbx_strand_id
1 'polypeptide(L)'
;MFAMLPSVPSSRKSGTFFLVATIVVLFFVLYAIPSVWSQEDSTQQEQVQQADLERAKEERRRVLEAEIERLRKEAEEYDEEAQKYNREGDTYQHQVSRLNSEISVIQSQIKQYELLLDQTTQEIERNQDTIAFLENKRQHHARILADLLFEYYIIQEQSFLEIVLLYDSFSDFFDAVQHRVSLQESLNEALREVERLEKEIEREQTELSVKMDEQVLVLGTQSAQQDALGAKRREQQNLLNTARRNEQAAEDEASRARKTIGQILNQIYTLESAGVVTSFGDAYELAKLAERITGVRPAFLLALLKTESSWGRNLGSCYLVDPSTGVGKTKNGTPRSRVMNPTRDVPPFLKITEELGRDPYNTLVSCPHPEYGWGGAMGPAQFIASTWMGQKEELQQILGRPGDPWNVQDAFVASANKLRKYGAATRNEDAEWKAAMVYYAGGGWNNPTYAPYGNRIIQLARQYQADIDILEGG
;
A
#
# COMPACT_ATOMS: atom_id res chain seq x y z
N MET A 1 63.14 11.65 -33.19
CA MET A 1 63.96 12.00 -34.37
C MET A 1 63.63 13.45 -34.71
N PHE A 2 64.08 14.38 -33.87
CA PHE A 2 65.18 15.33 -34.10
C PHE A 2 65.10 16.19 -35.37
N ALA A 3 65.35 17.49 -35.13
CA ALA A 3 65.78 18.56 -36.04
C ALA A 3 64.62 19.32 -36.74
N MET A 4 64.59 20.66 -36.83
CA MET A 4 65.64 21.68 -36.73
C MET A 4 65.06 23.03 -36.24
N LEU A 5 65.81 23.73 -35.39
CA LEU A 5 65.88 25.20 -35.31
C LEU A 5 66.61 25.73 -36.56
N PRO A 6 66.46 27.00 -36.98
CA PRO A 6 67.35 28.09 -36.49
C PRO A 6 66.64 29.48 -36.54
N SER A 7 67.13 30.66 -36.17
CA SER A 7 68.40 31.29 -35.75
C SER A 7 68.01 32.75 -35.39
N VAL A 8 68.32 33.35 -34.22
CA VAL A 8 69.60 34.00 -33.82
C VAL A 8 69.84 35.32 -34.61
N PRO A 9 70.47 36.40 -34.08
CA PRO A 9 70.44 37.07 -32.76
C PRO A 9 70.61 38.62 -32.91
N SER A 10 70.85 39.37 -31.81
CA SER A 10 72.03 40.25 -31.68
C SER A 10 71.98 41.03 -30.35
N SER A 11 72.91 40.75 -29.44
CA SER A 11 74.01 41.65 -29.01
C SER A 11 73.58 42.62 -27.89
N ARG A 12 74.37 42.95 -26.86
CA ARG A 12 75.78 42.74 -26.51
C ARG A 12 75.92 43.16 -25.02
N LYS A 13 76.70 42.42 -24.22
CA LYS A 13 77.66 42.80 -23.14
C LYS A 13 77.39 44.12 -22.36
N SER A 14 77.55 44.27 -21.04
CA SER A 14 78.22 43.55 -19.95
C SER A 14 78.08 44.40 -18.67
N GLY A 15 78.14 43.80 -17.47
CA GLY A 15 78.71 44.48 -16.30
C GLY A 15 77.81 44.73 -15.09
N THR A 16 77.89 43.79 -14.13
CA THR A 16 78.07 44.02 -12.68
C THR A 16 77.05 44.82 -11.86
N PHE A 17 76.25 44.06 -11.08
CA PHE A 17 76.16 44.10 -9.61
C PHE A 17 76.32 45.47 -8.91
N PHE A 18 75.20 46.09 -8.53
CA PHE A 18 74.84 46.60 -7.19
C PHE A 18 73.82 47.74 -7.34
N LEU A 19 72.52 47.43 -7.21
CA LEU A 19 71.60 48.23 -6.39
C LEU A 19 70.29 47.44 -6.21
N VAL A 20 70.29 46.61 -5.17
CA VAL A 20 69.06 46.14 -4.52
C VAL A 20 68.37 47.38 -3.93
N ALA A 21 67.04 47.40 -3.97
CA ALA A 21 66.13 48.41 -3.42
C ALA A 21 65.83 49.61 -4.34
N THR A 22 64.90 49.45 -5.29
CA THR A 22 63.81 50.44 -5.55
C THR A 22 62.74 50.05 -6.58
N ILE A 23 62.62 48.80 -7.04
CA ILE A 23 61.52 48.42 -7.97
C ILE A 23 60.95 47.04 -7.61
N VAL A 24 60.23 46.97 -6.48
CA VAL A 24 59.27 45.88 -6.18
C VAL A 24 57.92 46.44 -5.69
N VAL A 25 57.80 47.74 -5.44
CA VAL A 25 56.58 48.36 -4.87
C VAL A 25 55.58 48.83 -5.94
N LEU A 26 55.86 48.66 -7.23
CA LEU A 26 54.97 49.12 -8.32
C LEU A 26 54.57 48.02 -9.31
N PHE A 27 54.63 46.75 -8.88
CA PHE A 27 53.98 45.62 -9.56
C PHE A 27 53.23 44.68 -8.59
N PHE A 28 53.00 45.13 -7.36
CA PHE A 28 52.22 44.43 -6.32
C PHE A 28 51.06 45.28 -5.78
N VAL A 29 50.62 46.28 -6.55
CA VAL A 29 49.44 47.14 -6.24
C VAL A 29 48.31 46.94 -7.27
N LEU A 30 48.40 45.89 -8.11
CA LEU A 30 47.33 45.49 -9.03
C LEU A 30 46.89 44.02 -8.86
N TYR A 31 47.31 43.35 -7.78
CA TYR A 31 46.91 41.98 -7.43
C TYR A 31 46.50 41.83 -5.94
N ALA A 32 45.93 42.90 -5.38
CA ALA A 32 45.33 42.88 -4.04
C ALA A 32 44.04 43.71 -4.03
N ILE A 33 43.11 43.36 -4.93
CA ILE A 33 41.69 43.54 -4.63
C ILE A 33 41.32 42.28 -3.85
N PRO A 34 40.90 42.37 -2.59
CA PRO A 34 40.33 41.24 -1.89
C PRO A 34 39.17 40.72 -2.74
N SER A 35 39.20 39.44 -3.08
CA SER A 35 38.06 38.68 -3.58
C SER A 35 36.98 38.58 -2.49
N VAL A 36 36.42 39.72 -2.10
CA VAL A 36 35.23 39.91 -1.23
C VAL A 36 33.98 39.98 -2.11
N TRP A 37 34.00 39.29 -3.26
CA TRP A 37 32.87 39.15 -4.18
C TRP A 37 32.74 37.72 -4.72
N SER A 38 33.42 36.72 -4.15
CA SER A 38 33.28 35.32 -4.60
C SER A 38 32.66 34.39 -3.56
N GLN A 39 32.22 34.89 -2.40
CA GLN A 39 31.55 34.09 -1.37
C GLN A 39 30.05 34.38 -1.27
N GLU A 40 29.59 35.46 -1.93
CA GLU A 40 28.16 35.81 -2.09
C GLU A 40 27.60 35.28 -3.43
N ASP A 41 28.46 35.10 -4.44
CA ASP A 41 28.11 34.54 -5.76
C ASP A 41 28.00 33.00 -5.72
N SER A 42 28.77 32.31 -4.87
CA SER A 42 28.69 30.84 -4.73
C SER A 42 27.42 30.37 -4.00
N THR A 43 26.96 31.13 -3.00
CA THR A 43 25.71 30.83 -2.27
C THR A 43 24.46 31.18 -3.08
N GLN A 44 24.50 32.24 -3.91
CA GLN A 44 23.43 32.51 -4.88
C GLN A 44 23.39 31.47 -6.00
N GLN A 45 24.53 31.02 -6.52
CA GLN A 45 24.59 29.96 -7.54
C GLN A 45 24.10 28.60 -7.02
N GLU A 46 24.44 28.19 -5.79
CA GLU A 46 23.89 26.96 -5.18
C GLU A 46 22.37 27.04 -4.94
N GLN A 47 21.86 28.17 -4.45
CA GLN A 47 20.41 28.34 -4.19
C GLN A 47 19.57 28.39 -5.47
N VAL A 48 20.07 29.01 -6.54
CA VAL A 48 19.39 29.04 -7.85
C VAL A 48 19.36 27.64 -8.47
N GLN A 49 20.44 26.88 -8.35
CA GLN A 49 20.54 25.52 -8.90
C GLN A 49 19.64 24.51 -8.16
N GLN A 50 19.46 24.67 -6.84
CA GLN A 50 18.51 23.89 -6.04
C GLN A 50 17.06 24.22 -6.38
N ALA A 51 16.74 25.51 -6.59
CA ALA A 51 15.40 25.94 -6.98
C ALA A 51 14.99 25.46 -8.39
N ASP A 52 15.92 25.39 -9.34
CA ASP A 52 15.66 24.88 -10.69
C ASP A 52 15.51 23.35 -10.71
N LEU A 53 16.22 22.62 -9.84
CA LEU A 53 16.06 21.17 -9.64
C LEU A 53 14.68 20.84 -9.05
N GLU A 54 14.22 21.59 -8.06
CA GLU A 54 12.89 21.40 -7.45
C GLU A 54 11.76 21.76 -8.42
N ARG A 55 11.95 22.77 -9.29
CA ARG A 55 11.00 23.05 -10.38
C ARG A 55 10.91 21.93 -11.40
N ALA A 56 12.05 21.35 -11.81
CA ALA A 56 12.09 20.23 -12.75
C ALA A 56 11.41 18.97 -12.16
N LYS A 57 11.60 18.74 -10.86
CA LYS A 57 10.98 17.66 -10.06
C LYS A 57 9.46 17.81 -9.91
N GLU A 58 8.96 19.03 -9.74
CA GLU A 58 7.52 19.32 -9.65
C GLU A 58 6.84 19.21 -11.02
N GLU A 59 7.48 19.69 -12.08
CA GLU A 59 6.97 19.51 -13.45
C GLU A 59 6.87 18.03 -13.82
N ARG A 60 7.87 17.23 -13.45
CA ARG A 60 7.85 15.78 -13.65
C ARG A 60 6.70 15.10 -12.91
N ARG A 61 6.38 15.52 -11.69
CA ARG A 61 5.24 15.03 -10.90
C ARG A 61 3.91 15.30 -11.59
N ARG A 62 3.71 16.52 -12.10
CA ARG A 62 2.49 16.88 -12.85
C ARG A 62 2.30 16.06 -14.12
N VAL A 63 3.39 15.76 -14.83
CA VAL A 63 3.36 14.89 -16.01
C VAL A 63 2.95 13.46 -15.63
N LEU A 64 3.46 12.93 -14.51
CA LEU A 64 3.07 11.60 -14.01
C LEU A 64 1.60 11.55 -13.59
N GLU A 65 1.10 12.57 -12.89
CA GLU A 65 -0.31 12.66 -12.49
C GLU A 65 -1.27 12.71 -13.71
N ALA A 66 -0.90 13.46 -14.75
CA ALA A 66 -1.67 13.51 -16.00
C ALA A 66 -1.67 12.18 -16.75
N GLU A 67 -0.55 11.44 -16.72
CA GLU A 67 -0.43 10.12 -17.34
C GLU A 67 -1.27 9.06 -16.61
N ILE A 68 -1.27 9.09 -15.27
CA ILE A 68 -2.11 8.24 -14.41
C ILE A 68 -3.60 8.45 -14.73
N GLU A 69 -4.03 9.70 -14.89
CA GLU A 69 -5.41 10.03 -15.23
C GLU A 69 -5.78 9.60 -16.66
N ARG A 70 -4.84 9.70 -17.62
CA ARG A 70 -5.05 9.19 -18.98
C ARG A 70 -5.23 7.67 -18.99
N LEU A 71 -4.37 6.93 -18.30
CA LEU A 71 -4.45 5.47 -18.20
C LEU A 71 -5.73 5.01 -17.49
N ARG A 72 -6.23 5.79 -16.53
CA ARG A 72 -7.51 5.54 -15.88
C ARG A 72 -8.67 5.65 -16.85
N LYS A 73 -8.71 6.71 -17.67
CA LYS A 73 -9.75 6.87 -18.70
C LYS A 73 -9.70 5.77 -19.74
N GLU A 74 -8.50 5.38 -20.17
CA GLU A 74 -8.32 4.27 -21.11
C GLU A 74 -8.84 2.94 -20.52
N ALA A 75 -8.61 2.70 -19.22
CA ALA A 75 -9.17 1.55 -18.53
C ALA A 75 -10.71 1.59 -18.43
N GLU A 76 -11.30 2.77 -18.23
CA GLU A 76 -12.76 2.95 -18.24
C GLU A 76 -13.34 2.67 -19.63
N GLU A 77 -12.71 3.15 -20.70
CA GLU A 77 -13.12 2.89 -22.09
C GLU A 77 -13.07 1.40 -22.45
N TYR A 78 -11.99 0.69 -22.09
CA TYR A 78 -11.91 -0.76 -22.30
C TYR A 78 -12.90 -1.54 -21.43
N ASP A 79 -13.23 -1.06 -20.24
CA ASP A 79 -14.28 -1.67 -19.41
C ASP A 79 -15.65 -1.52 -20.07
N GLU A 80 -15.97 -0.34 -20.62
CA GLU A 80 -17.20 -0.12 -21.39
C GLU A 80 -17.28 -1.02 -22.63
N GLU A 81 -16.16 -1.22 -23.33
CA GLU A 81 -16.06 -2.12 -24.47
C GLU A 81 -16.26 -3.59 -24.06
N ALA A 82 -15.65 -4.02 -22.95
CA ALA A 82 -15.87 -5.35 -22.39
C ALA A 82 -17.34 -5.56 -22.00
N GLN A 83 -17.99 -4.54 -21.43
CA GLN A 83 -19.42 -4.56 -21.12
C GLN A 83 -20.30 -4.66 -22.37
N LYS A 84 -19.91 -4.00 -23.46
CA LYS A 84 -20.62 -4.11 -24.74
C LYS A 84 -20.58 -5.54 -25.28
N TYR A 85 -19.40 -6.18 -25.26
CA TYR A 85 -19.28 -7.57 -25.69
C TYR A 85 -20.01 -8.56 -24.78
N ASN A 86 -20.18 -8.25 -23.50
CA ASN A 86 -21.05 -9.01 -22.60
C ASN A 86 -22.54 -8.95 -22.99
N ARG A 87 -22.99 -7.88 -23.68
CA ARG A 87 -24.40 -7.71 -24.10
C ARG A 87 -24.70 -8.31 -25.47
N GLU A 88 -23.68 -8.54 -26.32
CA GLU A 88 -23.84 -8.97 -27.73
C GLU A 88 -23.86 -10.51 -27.93
N GLY A 89 -23.63 -11.31 -26.87
CA GLY A 89 -23.83 -12.77 -26.87
C GLY A 89 -22.59 -13.64 -27.15
N ASP A 90 -22.69 -14.94 -26.85
CA ASP A 90 -21.60 -15.92 -26.74
C ASP A 90 -21.07 -16.49 -28.08
N THR A 91 -20.46 -15.64 -28.92
CA THR A 91 -19.57 -16.19 -29.95
C THR A 91 -18.13 -16.28 -29.42
N TYR A 92 -17.34 -17.24 -29.91
CA TYR A 92 -15.91 -17.31 -29.58
C TYR A 92 -15.19 -15.98 -29.90
N GLN A 93 -15.65 -15.27 -30.93
CA GLN A 93 -15.12 -13.96 -31.31
C GLN A 93 -15.45 -12.89 -30.27
N HIS A 94 -16.68 -12.84 -29.75
CA HIS A 94 -17.06 -11.90 -28.69
C HIS A 94 -16.35 -12.21 -27.36
N GLN A 95 -16.17 -13.49 -27.02
CA GLN A 95 -15.44 -13.88 -25.80
C GLN A 95 -13.94 -13.56 -25.88
N VAL A 96 -13.31 -13.72 -27.05
CA VAL A 96 -11.91 -13.31 -27.27
C VAL A 96 -11.77 -11.79 -27.21
N SER A 97 -12.69 -11.03 -27.82
CA SER A 97 -12.67 -9.57 -27.75
C SER A 97 -12.88 -9.06 -26.32
N ARG A 98 -13.80 -9.66 -25.56
CA ARG A 98 -13.97 -9.36 -24.13
C ARG A 98 -12.70 -9.61 -23.33
N LEU A 99 -12.07 -10.78 -23.48
CA LEU A 99 -10.82 -11.10 -22.79
C LEU A 99 -9.68 -10.16 -23.19
N ASN A 100 -9.65 -9.70 -24.45
CA ASN A 100 -8.69 -8.67 -24.88
C ASN A 100 -8.92 -7.34 -24.15
N SER A 101 -10.17 -6.85 -24.09
CA SER A 101 -10.48 -5.61 -23.39
C SER A 101 -10.18 -5.73 -21.88
N GLU A 102 -10.53 -6.86 -21.23
CA GLU A 102 -10.17 -7.12 -19.82
C GLU A 102 -8.64 -7.18 -19.60
N ILE A 103 -7.88 -7.77 -20.53
CA ILE A 103 -6.41 -7.77 -20.49
C ILE A 103 -5.87 -6.35 -20.62
N SER A 104 -6.42 -5.52 -21.53
CA SER A 104 -6.03 -4.13 -21.69
C SER A 104 -6.30 -3.31 -20.44
N VAL A 105 -7.44 -3.49 -19.76
CA VAL A 105 -7.74 -2.86 -18.46
C VAL A 105 -6.66 -3.19 -17.43
N ILE A 106 -6.33 -4.48 -17.26
CA ILE A 106 -5.33 -4.91 -16.29
C ILE A 106 -3.94 -4.36 -16.65
N GLN A 107 -3.59 -4.29 -17.94
CA GLN A 107 -2.33 -3.73 -18.38
C GLN A 107 -2.24 -2.21 -18.10
N SER A 108 -3.30 -1.45 -18.34
CA SER A 108 -3.36 -0.02 -18.02
C SER A 108 -3.27 0.21 -16.51
N GLN A 109 -3.92 -0.63 -15.69
CA GLN A 109 -3.80 -0.57 -14.23
C GLN A 109 -2.38 -0.89 -13.74
N ILE A 110 -1.72 -1.91 -14.30
CA ILE A 110 -0.31 -2.22 -13.98
C ILE A 110 0.56 -1.02 -14.31
N LYS A 111 0.35 -0.38 -15.47
CA LYS A 111 1.10 0.82 -15.86
C LYS A 111 0.87 1.98 -14.91
N GLN A 112 -0.37 2.17 -14.45
CA GLN A 112 -0.73 3.17 -13.45
C GLN A 112 0.01 2.94 -12.13
N TYR A 113 0.06 1.69 -11.64
CA TYR A 113 0.78 1.35 -10.41
C TYR A 113 2.31 1.48 -10.55
N GLU A 114 2.87 1.19 -11.73
CA GLU A 114 4.30 1.46 -12.00
C GLU A 114 4.64 2.95 -11.87
N LEU A 115 3.79 3.82 -12.41
CA LEU A 115 4.00 5.28 -12.35
C LEU A 115 3.80 5.82 -10.94
N LEU A 116 2.81 5.29 -10.21
CA LEU A 116 2.60 5.63 -8.80
C LEU A 116 3.80 5.20 -7.94
N LEU A 117 4.35 4.00 -8.21
CA LEU A 117 5.54 3.52 -7.51
C LEU A 117 6.77 4.39 -7.80
N ASP A 118 6.97 4.83 -9.04
CA ASP A 118 8.02 5.78 -9.42
C ASP A 118 7.85 7.11 -8.67
N GLN A 119 6.62 7.63 -8.61
CA GLN A 119 6.31 8.85 -7.87
C GLN A 119 6.61 8.71 -6.37
N THR A 120 6.11 7.65 -5.71
CA THR A 120 6.35 7.43 -4.28
C THR A 120 7.84 7.21 -3.99
N THR A 121 8.58 6.57 -4.89
CA THR A 121 10.04 6.39 -4.75
C THR A 121 10.78 7.72 -4.79
N GLN A 122 10.42 8.62 -5.71
CA GLN A 122 11.01 9.96 -5.78
C GLN A 122 10.66 10.83 -4.56
N GLU A 123 9.45 10.70 -4.01
CA GLU A 123 9.05 11.38 -2.76
C GLU A 123 9.86 10.85 -1.57
N ILE A 124 10.11 9.54 -1.49
CA ILE A 124 10.98 8.91 -0.47
C ILE A 124 12.41 9.45 -0.56
N GLU A 125 13.00 9.51 -1.77
CA GLU A 125 14.36 10.03 -1.97
C GLU A 125 14.46 11.51 -1.54
N ARG A 126 13.46 12.34 -1.86
CA ARG A 126 13.43 13.75 -1.41
C ARG A 126 13.36 13.88 0.11
N ASN A 127 12.54 13.08 0.77
CA ASN A 127 12.45 13.10 2.23
C ASN A 127 13.78 12.66 2.87
N GLN A 128 14.46 11.65 2.29
CA GLN A 128 15.78 11.22 2.75
C GLN A 128 16.85 12.31 2.57
N ASP A 129 16.89 12.97 1.41
CA ASP A 129 17.79 14.09 1.15
C ASP A 129 17.54 15.26 2.12
N THR A 130 16.26 15.56 2.38
CA THR A 130 15.85 16.63 3.31
C THR A 130 16.28 16.30 4.74
N ILE A 131 16.06 15.07 5.20
CA ILE A 131 16.53 14.60 6.51
C ILE A 131 18.05 14.74 6.61
N ALA A 132 18.80 14.27 5.60
CA ALA A 132 20.26 14.37 5.59
C ALA A 132 20.75 15.83 5.62
N PHE A 133 20.08 16.74 4.90
CA PHE A 133 20.37 18.16 4.94
C PHE A 133 20.11 18.77 6.33
N LEU A 134 18.95 18.48 6.93
CA LEU A 134 18.59 18.95 8.27
C LEU A 134 19.53 18.40 9.35
N GLU A 135 19.94 17.14 9.25
CA GLU A 135 20.91 16.52 10.16
C GLU A 135 22.29 17.18 10.09
N ASN A 136 22.79 17.48 8.89
CA ASN A 136 24.04 18.21 8.69
C ASN A 136 23.96 19.62 9.29
N LYS A 137 22.85 20.33 9.05
CA LYS A 137 22.60 21.66 9.64
C LYS A 137 22.55 21.58 11.17
N ARG A 138 21.83 20.61 11.73
CA ARG A 138 21.75 20.38 13.18
C ARG A 138 23.13 20.09 13.77
N GLN A 139 23.95 19.28 13.09
CA GLN A 139 25.31 18.97 13.54
C GLN A 139 26.20 20.23 13.53
N HIS A 140 26.07 21.10 12.53
CA HIS A 140 26.78 22.37 12.49
C HIS A 140 26.41 23.29 13.65
N HIS A 141 25.10 23.49 13.90
CA HIS A 141 24.63 24.31 15.03
C HIS A 141 24.98 23.70 16.39
N ALA A 142 25.02 22.37 16.51
CA ALA A 142 25.47 21.69 17.73
C ALA A 142 26.96 21.95 18.02
N ARG A 143 27.82 22.08 16.99
CA ARG A 143 29.23 22.46 17.17
C ARG A 143 29.36 23.90 17.62
N ILE A 144 28.63 24.83 16.99
CA ILE A 144 28.58 26.25 17.43
C ILE A 144 28.16 26.32 18.89
N LEU A 145 27.09 25.61 19.27
CA LEU A 145 26.63 25.55 20.65
C LEU A 145 27.72 25.04 21.61
N ALA A 146 28.45 23.98 21.22
CA ALA A 146 29.55 23.45 22.01
C ALA A 146 30.72 24.45 22.17
N ASP A 147 31.09 25.16 21.11
CA ASP A 147 32.15 26.17 21.12
C ASP A 147 31.76 27.36 22.02
N LEU A 148 30.53 27.85 21.90
CA LEU A 148 29.99 28.93 22.75
C LEU A 148 29.90 28.50 24.22
N LEU A 149 29.56 27.24 24.51
CA LEU A 149 29.51 26.70 25.87
C LEU A 149 30.92 26.63 26.48
N PHE A 150 31.91 26.25 25.68
CA PHE A 150 33.30 26.21 26.09
C PHE A 150 33.86 27.62 26.37
N GLU A 151 33.57 28.59 25.51
CA GLU A 151 33.93 29.99 25.72
C GLU A 151 33.25 30.56 26.98
N TYR A 152 31.96 30.28 27.15
CA TYR A 152 31.22 30.67 28.35
C TYR A 152 31.83 30.08 29.61
N TYR A 153 32.25 28.81 29.57
CA TYR A 153 32.92 28.15 30.69
C TYR A 153 34.24 28.82 31.08
N ILE A 154 35.10 29.16 30.10
CA ILE A 154 36.39 29.86 30.36
C ILE A 154 36.16 31.23 31.01
N ILE A 155 35.13 31.95 30.55
CA ILE A 155 34.83 33.31 31.00
C ILE A 155 34.19 33.33 32.41
N GLN A 156 33.57 32.23 32.85
CA GLN A 156 32.93 32.12 34.18
C GLN A 156 33.91 32.06 35.37
N GLU A 157 35.20 31.82 35.14
CA GLU A 157 36.19 31.68 36.22
C GLU A 157 36.63 33.02 36.86
N GLN A 158 36.15 34.18 36.36
CA GLN A 158 36.54 35.50 36.87
C GLN A 158 35.43 36.13 37.72
N SER A 159 35.75 36.56 38.94
CA SER A 159 34.79 37.28 39.77
C SER A 159 34.54 38.70 39.22
N PHE A 160 33.33 39.25 39.42
CA PHE A 160 32.99 40.59 38.94
C PHE A 160 33.93 41.69 39.49
N LEU A 161 34.44 41.49 40.70
CA LEU A 161 35.44 42.36 41.36
C LEU A 161 36.81 42.28 40.68
N GLU A 162 37.16 41.11 40.17
CA GLU A 162 38.44 40.85 39.49
C GLU A 162 38.45 41.46 38.09
N ILE A 163 37.32 41.38 37.37
CA ILE A 163 37.11 42.04 36.07
C ILE A 163 37.26 43.56 36.21
N VAL A 164 36.60 44.19 37.19
CA VAL A 164 36.72 45.65 37.42
C VAL A 164 38.16 46.09 37.73
N LEU A 165 38.96 45.22 38.36
CA LEU A 165 40.36 45.50 38.70
C LEU A 165 41.35 45.16 37.58
N LEU A 166 40.97 44.32 36.61
CA LEU A 166 41.83 43.89 35.51
C LEU A 166 41.88 44.85 34.32
N TYR A 167 40.82 45.65 34.13
CA TYR A 167 40.68 46.52 32.97
C TYR A 167 41.13 47.96 33.27
N ASP A 168 41.98 48.52 32.40
CA ASP A 168 42.60 49.84 32.56
C ASP A 168 41.63 51.01 32.35
N SER A 169 40.44 50.77 31.77
CA SER A 169 39.40 51.78 31.57
C SER A 169 37.97 51.27 31.81
N PHE A 170 37.05 52.18 32.16
CA PHE A 170 35.62 51.87 32.25
C PHE A 170 35.02 51.39 30.92
N SER A 171 35.59 51.80 29.78
CA SER A 171 35.11 51.35 28.46
C SER A 171 35.34 49.85 28.30
N ASP A 172 36.55 49.37 28.61
CA ASP A 172 36.91 47.95 28.47
C ASP A 172 36.08 47.05 29.39
N PHE A 173 35.72 47.55 30.59
CA PHE A 173 34.79 46.87 31.50
C PHE A 173 33.38 46.71 30.88
N PHE A 174 32.82 47.79 30.33
CA PHE A 174 31.49 47.74 29.70
C PHE A 174 31.49 46.84 28.46
N ASP A 175 32.57 46.84 27.68
CA ASP A 175 32.74 45.94 26.54
C ASP A 175 32.77 44.46 26.98
N ALA A 176 33.45 44.15 28.09
CA ALA A 176 33.49 42.80 28.65
C ALA A 176 32.11 42.32 29.18
N VAL A 177 31.34 43.22 29.80
CA VAL A 177 29.96 42.92 30.25
C VAL A 177 29.03 42.70 29.05
N GLN A 178 29.12 43.56 28.04
CA GLN A 178 28.32 43.45 26.81
C GLN A 178 28.64 42.15 26.06
N HIS A 179 29.92 41.76 26.01
CA HIS A 179 30.36 40.49 25.43
C HIS A 179 29.69 39.28 26.11
N ARG A 180 29.62 39.27 27.46
CA ARG A 180 28.95 38.17 28.20
C ARG A 180 27.45 38.07 27.91
N VAL A 181 26.76 39.21 27.85
CA VAL A 181 25.33 39.25 27.52
C VAL A 181 25.11 38.73 26.09
N SER A 182 25.92 39.19 25.13
CA SER A 182 25.88 38.70 23.75
C SER A 182 26.13 37.20 23.66
N LEU A 183 27.10 36.67 24.40
CA LEU A 183 27.41 35.24 24.41
C LEU A 183 26.23 34.40 24.95
N GLN A 184 25.57 34.86 26.01
CA GLN A 184 24.40 34.19 26.56
C GLN A 184 23.19 34.22 25.60
N GLU A 185 23.00 35.31 24.86
CA GLU A 185 21.99 35.40 23.81
C GLU A 185 22.27 34.42 22.66
N SER A 186 23.51 34.38 22.15
CA SER A 186 23.93 33.45 21.10
C SER A 186 23.82 31.98 21.52
N LEU A 187 24.11 31.65 22.79
CA LEU A 187 23.90 30.30 23.34
C LEU A 187 22.42 29.88 23.29
N ASN A 188 21.52 30.75 23.75
CA ASN A 188 20.08 30.47 23.75
C ASN A 188 19.51 30.39 22.33
N GLU A 189 20.05 31.15 21.38
CA GLU A 189 19.68 31.06 19.97
C GLU A 189 20.14 29.74 19.35
N ALA A 190 21.41 29.36 19.55
CA ALA A 190 21.96 28.10 19.04
C ALA A 190 21.22 26.88 19.60
N LEU A 191 20.88 26.87 20.90
CA LEU A 191 20.09 25.80 21.51
C LEU A 191 18.69 25.70 20.90
N ARG A 192 17.98 26.83 20.77
CA ARG A 192 16.64 26.86 20.16
C ARG A 192 16.64 26.39 18.72
N GLU A 193 17.68 26.73 17.95
CA GLU A 193 17.82 26.28 16.57
C GLU A 193 18.06 24.76 16.49
N VAL A 194 18.86 24.18 17.39
CA VAL A 194 19.05 22.72 17.48
C VAL A 194 17.73 22.01 17.83
N GLU A 195 16.99 22.48 18.85
CA GLU A 195 15.70 21.89 19.22
C GLU A 195 14.66 21.99 18.11
N ARG A 196 14.66 23.11 17.35
CA ARG A 196 13.78 23.30 16.19
C ARG A 196 14.11 22.29 15.09
N LEU A 197 15.40 22.12 14.76
CA LEU A 197 15.86 21.18 13.74
C LEU A 197 15.57 19.73 14.13
N GLU A 198 15.66 19.36 15.40
CA GLU A 198 15.29 18.01 15.88
C GLU A 198 13.81 17.70 15.64
N LYS A 199 12.91 18.65 15.94
CA LYS A 199 11.47 18.49 15.67
C LYS A 199 11.15 18.40 14.18
N GLU A 200 11.86 19.16 13.35
CA GLU A 200 11.70 19.08 11.90
C GLU A 200 12.15 17.71 11.36
N ILE A 201 13.29 17.19 11.82
CA ILE A 201 13.77 15.85 11.45
C ILE A 201 12.75 14.77 11.86
N GLU A 202 12.21 14.82 13.09
CA GLU A 202 11.21 13.85 13.56
C GLU A 202 9.93 13.85 12.71
N ARG A 203 9.49 15.04 12.27
CA ARG A 203 8.34 15.19 11.36
C ARG A 203 8.64 14.56 10.01
N GLU A 204 9.77 14.89 9.38
CA GLU A 204 10.16 14.34 8.08
C GLU A 204 10.34 12.80 8.14
N GLN A 205 10.86 12.26 9.25
CA GLN A 205 10.96 10.82 9.48
C GLN A 205 9.59 10.14 9.56
N THR A 206 8.61 10.80 10.21
CA THR A 206 7.23 10.30 10.29
C THR A 206 6.58 10.28 8.90
N GLU A 207 6.74 11.36 8.13
CA GLU A 207 6.22 11.45 6.76
C GLU A 207 6.87 10.41 5.83
N LEU A 208 8.18 10.20 5.97
CA LEU A 208 8.92 9.15 5.25
C LEU A 208 8.36 7.76 5.57
N SER A 209 8.08 7.45 6.84
CA SER A 209 7.49 6.16 7.25
C SER A 209 6.13 5.93 6.58
N VAL A 210 5.26 6.94 6.54
CA VAL A 210 3.94 6.84 5.88
C VAL A 210 4.11 6.56 4.38
N LYS A 211 5.08 7.19 3.73
CA LYS A 211 5.36 6.97 2.30
C LYS A 211 5.92 5.58 2.01
N MET A 212 6.72 5.02 2.91
CA MET A 212 7.19 3.64 2.81
C MET A 212 6.04 2.63 2.98
N ASP A 213 5.10 2.87 3.90
CA ASP A 213 3.90 2.05 4.06
C ASP A 213 3.00 2.09 2.80
N GLU A 214 2.82 3.29 2.22
CA GLU A 214 2.12 3.49 0.95
C GLU A 214 2.78 2.70 -0.20
N GLN A 215 4.11 2.71 -0.28
CA GLN A 215 4.88 1.98 -1.29
C GLN A 215 4.66 0.46 -1.19
N VAL A 216 4.64 -0.10 0.01
CA VAL A 216 4.40 -1.55 0.25
C VAL A 216 3.00 -1.95 -0.22
N LEU A 217 1.99 -1.12 0.05
CA LEU A 217 0.61 -1.36 -0.40
C LEU A 217 0.50 -1.37 -1.93
N VAL A 218 1.16 -0.42 -2.60
CA VAL A 218 1.19 -0.33 -4.07
C VAL A 218 1.86 -1.57 -4.68
N LEU A 219 2.99 -2.01 -4.12
CA LEU A 219 3.69 -3.23 -4.56
C LEU A 219 2.83 -4.50 -4.41
N GLY A 220 2.15 -4.66 -3.27
CA GLY A 220 1.24 -5.79 -3.05
C GLY A 220 0.09 -5.82 -4.08
N THR A 221 -0.44 -4.65 -4.41
CA THR A 221 -1.50 -4.51 -5.41
C THR A 221 -1.00 -4.80 -6.83
N GLN A 222 0.19 -4.32 -7.19
CA GLN A 222 0.81 -4.59 -8.48
C GLN A 222 1.05 -6.08 -8.70
N SER A 223 1.55 -6.80 -7.68
CA SER A 223 1.75 -8.26 -7.74
C SER A 223 0.45 -9.00 -8.01
N ALA A 224 -0.64 -8.64 -7.32
CA ALA A 224 -1.94 -9.25 -7.53
C ALA A 224 -2.48 -9.02 -8.95
N GLN A 225 -2.22 -7.85 -9.54
CA GLN A 225 -2.59 -7.53 -10.92
C GLN A 225 -1.77 -8.33 -11.94
N GLN A 226 -0.49 -8.56 -11.70
CA GLN A 226 0.34 -9.43 -12.55
C GLN A 226 -0.16 -10.88 -12.54
N ASP A 227 -0.57 -11.39 -11.39
CA ASP A 227 -1.17 -12.73 -11.26
C ASP A 227 -2.50 -12.82 -12.02
N ALA A 228 -3.35 -11.79 -11.91
CA ALA A 228 -4.61 -11.68 -12.62
C ALA A 228 -4.41 -11.63 -14.15
N LEU A 229 -3.45 -10.84 -14.64
CA LEU A 229 -3.05 -10.81 -16.04
C LEU A 229 -2.61 -12.19 -16.54
N GLY A 230 -1.81 -12.90 -15.74
CA GLY A 230 -1.37 -14.26 -16.05
C GLY A 230 -2.54 -15.24 -16.15
N ALA A 231 -3.52 -15.13 -15.25
CA ALA A 231 -4.73 -15.95 -15.29
C ALA A 231 -5.57 -15.67 -16.55
N LYS A 232 -5.79 -14.39 -16.89
CA LYS A 232 -6.57 -13.97 -18.05
C LYS A 232 -5.93 -14.38 -19.38
N ARG A 233 -4.59 -14.28 -19.49
CA ARG A 233 -3.86 -14.80 -20.67
C ARG A 233 -3.98 -16.31 -20.82
N ARG A 234 -3.97 -17.07 -19.72
CA ARG A 234 -4.20 -18.53 -19.75
C ARG A 234 -5.64 -18.87 -20.17
N GLU A 235 -6.62 -18.14 -19.66
CA GLU A 235 -8.03 -18.25 -20.04
C GLU A 235 -8.21 -18.01 -21.54
N GLN A 236 -7.63 -16.91 -22.06
CA GLN A 236 -7.62 -16.59 -23.48
C GLN A 236 -6.95 -17.69 -24.33
N GLN A 237 -5.79 -18.19 -23.92
CA GLN A 237 -5.09 -19.24 -24.66
C GLN A 237 -5.89 -20.55 -24.68
N ASN A 238 -6.55 -20.89 -23.58
CA ASN A 238 -7.41 -22.06 -23.49
C ASN A 238 -8.64 -21.90 -24.40
N LEU A 239 -9.26 -20.72 -24.40
CA LEU A 239 -10.38 -20.40 -25.28
C LEU A 239 -9.99 -20.47 -26.76
N LEU A 240 -8.85 -19.89 -27.16
CA LEU A 240 -8.33 -19.95 -28.53
C LEU A 240 -7.97 -21.38 -28.95
N ASN A 241 -7.39 -22.18 -28.05
CA ASN A 241 -7.08 -23.58 -28.30
C ASN A 241 -8.35 -24.44 -28.44
N THR A 242 -9.40 -24.10 -27.68
CA THR A 242 -10.71 -24.77 -27.73
C THR A 242 -11.45 -24.37 -29.01
N ALA A 243 -11.44 -23.08 -29.37
CA ALA A 243 -11.99 -22.56 -30.62
C ALA A 243 -11.32 -23.21 -31.84
N ARG A 244 -9.98 -23.32 -31.88
CA ARG A 244 -9.24 -23.99 -32.98
C ARG A 244 -9.50 -25.49 -33.08
N ARG A 245 -9.65 -26.19 -31.95
CA ARG A 245 -10.02 -27.62 -31.95
C ARG A 245 -11.47 -27.84 -32.38
N ASN A 246 -12.35 -26.88 -32.08
CA ASN A 246 -13.76 -26.94 -32.41
C ASN A 246 -14.04 -26.50 -33.86
N GLU A 247 -13.25 -25.58 -34.45
CA GLU A 247 -13.37 -25.12 -35.85
C GLU A 247 -13.20 -26.27 -36.86
N GLN A 248 -12.41 -27.29 -36.53
CA GLN A 248 -12.16 -28.44 -37.40
C GLN A 248 -13.30 -29.49 -37.40
N ALA A 249 -14.34 -29.31 -36.58
CA ALA A 249 -15.47 -30.22 -36.41
C ALA A 249 -16.87 -29.53 -36.45
N ALA A 250 -16.94 -28.24 -36.80
CA ALA A 250 -18.04 -27.35 -36.40
C ALA A 250 -19.30 -27.27 -37.28
N GLU A 251 -19.38 -27.86 -38.48
CA GLU A 251 -20.59 -27.62 -39.32
C GLU A 251 -21.74 -28.62 -39.11
N ASP A 252 -21.53 -29.84 -38.63
CA ASP A 252 -22.60 -30.86 -38.52
C ASP A 252 -23.02 -31.27 -37.08
N GLU A 253 -22.22 -30.94 -36.05
CA GLU A 253 -22.37 -31.48 -34.67
C GLU A 253 -23.10 -30.53 -33.69
N ALA A 254 -23.30 -29.26 -34.04
CA ALA A 254 -23.89 -28.25 -33.14
C ALA A 254 -25.36 -28.52 -32.75
N SER A 255 -26.10 -29.26 -33.59
CA SER A 255 -27.51 -29.62 -33.35
C SER A 255 -27.66 -30.86 -32.45
N ARG A 256 -26.70 -31.80 -32.49
CA ARG A 256 -26.74 -33.03 -31.67
C ARG A 256 -26.22 -32.79 -30.26
N ALA A 257 -25.19 -31.96 -30.11
CA ALA A 257 -24.61 -31.61 -28.81
C ALA A 257 -25.62 -31.00 -27.82
N ARG A 258 -26.59 -30.20 -28.31
CA ARG A 258 -27.64 -29.59 -27.46
C ARG A 258 -28.59 -30.63 -26.84
N LYS A 259 -28.86 -31.75 -27.52
CA LYS A 259 -29.69 -32.84 -26.96
C LYS A 259 -28.93 -33.71 -25.96
N THR A 260 -27.63 -33.88 -26.17
CA THR A 260 -26.77 -34.73 -25.33
C THR A 260 -26.37 -34.04 -24.01
N ILE A 261 -26.19 -32.71 -24.00
CA ILE A 261 -25.91 -31.94 -22.77
C ILE A 261 -27.06 -32.06 -21.74
N GLY A 262 -28.33 -32.02 -22.18
CA GLY A 262 -29.48 -32.23 -21.30
C GLY A 262 -29.60 -33.64 -20.72
N GLN A 263 -29.01 -34.64 -21.37
CA GLN A 263 -28.99 -36.03 -20.90
C GLN A 263 -27.79 -36.30 -19.96
N ILE A 264 -26.64 -35.68 -20.24
CA ILE A 264 -25.44 -35.76 -19.40
C ILE A 264 -25.64 -35.05 -18.05
N LEU A 265 -26.33 -33.90 -18.04
CA LEU A 265 -26.62 -33.18 -16.80
C LEU A 265 -27.51 -34.01 -15.86
N ASN A 266 -28.53 -34.71 -16.36
CA ASN A 266 -29.37 -35.61 -15.54
C ASN A 266 -28.61 -36.83 -14.97
N GLN A 267 -27.57 -37.31 -15.64
CA GLN A 267 -26.74 -38.43 -15.17
C GLN A 267 -25.67 -38.01 -14.15
N ILE A 268 -25.15 -36.78 -14.24
CA ILE A 268 -24.21 -36.23 -13.25
C ILE A 268 -24.90 -35.98 -11.90
N TYR A 269 -26.18 -35.60 -11.90
CA TYR A 269 -26.94 -35.35 -10.65
C TYR A 269 -27.37 -36.62 -9.89
N THR A 270 -27.24 -37.82 -10.48
CA THR A 270 -27.60 -39.08 -9.80
C THR A 270 -26.45 -39.75 -9.06
N LEU A 271 -25.22 -39.24 -9.20
CA LEU A 271 -24.01 -39.85 -8.64
C LEU A 271 -23.09 -38.79 -8.07
N GLU A 272 -23.32 -38.40 -6.81
CA GLU A 272 -22.28 -38.09 -5.81
C GLU A 272 -22.92 -37.44 -4.57
N SER A 273 -23.09 -38.24 -3.50
CA SER A 273 -23.38 -37.75 -2.15
C SER A 273 -22.20 -38.07 -1.26
N ALA A 274 -21.35 -37.08 -1.01
CA ALA A 274 -20.32 -37.15 0.04
C ALA A 274 -19.89 -35.75 0.54
N GLY A 275 -20.76 -35.10 1.31
CA GLY A 275 -20.38 -34.43 2.57
C GLY A 275 -19.51 -33.16 2.57
N VAL A 276 -19.14 -32.56 1.44
CA VAL A 276 -18.52 -31.22 1.36
C VAL A 276 -19.05 -30.52 0.10
N VAL A 277 -19.32 -29.20 0.16
CA VAL A 277 -19.73 -28.42 -1.01
C VAL A 277 -18.58 -28.36 -2.02
N THR A 278 -18.50 -29.35 -2.90
CA THR A 278 -17.42 -29.49 -3.87
C THR A 278 -17.78 -28.90 -5.23
N SER A 279 -19.06 -28.63 -5.52
CA SER A 279 -19.49 -28.08 -6.81
C SER A 279 -20.12 -26.69 -6.69
N PHE A 280 -20.16 -25.97 -7.82
CA PHE A 280 -20.91 -24.71 -7.92
C PHE A 280 -22.41 -24.93 -7.70
N GLY A 281 -22.96 -26.05 -8.18
CA GLY A 281 -24.37 -26.42 -7.99
C GLY A 281 -24.75 -26.57 -6.52
N ASP A 282 -23.93 -27.26 -5.73
CA ASP A 282 -24.18 -27.41 -4.28
C ASP A 282 -24.17 -26.05 -3.56
N ALA A 283 -23.20 -25.19 -3.89
CA ALA A 283 -23.11 -23.85 -3.33
C ALA A 283 -24.32 -23.00 -3.74
N TYR A 284 -24.77 -23.15 -4.99
CA TYR A 284 -25.92 -22.45 -5.52
C TYR A 284 -27.22 -22.86 -4.84
N GLU A 285 -27.45 -24.16 -4.58
CA GLU A 285 -28.61 -24.63 -3.81
C GLU A 285 -28.65 -24.05 -2.40
N LEU A 286 -27.49 -23.97 -1.74
CA LEU A 286 -27.37 -23.31 -0.43
C LEU A 286 -27.64 -21.79 -0.53
N ALA A 287 -27.21 -21.15 -1.61
CA ALA A 287 -27.48 -19.75 -1.86
C ALA A 287 -28.96 -19.48 -2.15
N LYS A 288 -29.64 -20.36 -2.89
CA LYS A 288 -31.11 -20.32 -3.11
C LYS A 288 -31.89 -20.58 -1.82
N LEU A 289 -31.41 -21.47 -0.95
CA LEU A 289 -31.99 -21.64 0.38
C LEU A 289 -31.88 -20.32 1.18
N ALA A 290 -30.70 -19.72 1.22
CA ALA A 290 -30.48 -18.45 1.93
C ALA A 290 -31.29 -17.30 1.31
N GLU A 291 -31.44 -17.23 -0.01
CA GLU A 291 -32.30 -16.29 -0.72
C GLU A 291 -33.75 -16.38 -0.24
N ARG A 292 -34.32 -17.60 -0.17
CA ARG A 292 -35.72 -17.80 0.29
C ARG A 292 -35.97 -17.25 1.69
N ILE A 293 -34.95 -17.27 2.54
CA ILE A 293 -35.03 -16.81 3.94
C ILE A 293 -34.80 -15.30 4.04
N THR A 294 -33.85 -14.76 3.27
CA THR A 294 -33.28 -13.42 3.53
C THR A 294 -33.55 -12.41 2.42
N GLY A 295 -33.95 -12.86 1.24
CA GLY A 295 -34.12 -12.04 0.03
C GLY A 295 -32.82 -11.70 -0.70
N VAL A 296 -31.66 -12.04 -0.14
CA VAL A 296 -30.34 -11.75 -0.73
C VAL A 296 -30.13 -12.57 -2.00
N ARG A 297 -29.65 -11.92 -3.07
CA ARG A 297 -29.46 -12.52 -4.38
C ARG A 297 -28.42 -13.67 -4.32
N PRO A 298 -28.72 -14.87 -4.87
CA PRO A 298 -27.81 -16.01 -4.83
C PRO A 298 -26.44 -15.73 -5.42
N ALA A 299 -26.38 -15.08 -6.59
CA ALA A 299 -25.13 -14.75 -7.27
C ALA A 299 -24.20 -13.86 -6.41
N PHE A 300 -24.76 -12.86 -5.72
CA PHE A 300 -24.02 -12.00 -4.80
C PHE A 300 -23.50 -12.76 -3.57
N LEU A 301 -24.36 -13.58 -2.95
CA LEU A 301 -23.97 -14.40 -1.80
C LEU A 301 -22.86 -15.40 -2.17
N LEU A 302 -22.96 -16.01 -3.35
CA LEU A 302 -21.92 -16.90 -3.90
C LEU A 302 -20.61 -16.16 -4.12
N ALA A 303 -20.63 -14.96 -4.69
CA ALA A 303 -19.43 -14.17 -4.94
C ALA A 303 -18.70 -13.78 -3.64
N LEU A 304 -19.46 -13.38 -2.64
CA LEU A 304 -18.91 -13.05 -1.32
C LEU A 304 -18.29 -14.29 -0.67
N LEU A 305 -19.04 -15.38 -0.54
CA LEU A 305 -18.54 -16.60 0.12
C LEU A 305 -17.44 -17.32 -0.69
N LYS A 306 -17.38 -17.10 -2.00
CA LYS A 306 -16.24 -17.51 -2.82
C LYS A 306 -14.97 -16.79 -2.37
N THR A 307 -15.09 -15.48 -2.17
CA THR A 307 -13.97 -14.61 -1.77
C THR A 307 -13.54 -14.90 -0.33
N GLU A 308 -14.48 -15.12 0.58
CA GLU A 308 -14.18 -15.39 2.00
C GLU A 308 -13.47 -16.72 2.24
N SER A 309 -13.97 -17.82 1.66
CA SER A 309 -13.46 -19.15 2.00
C SER A 309 -13.51 -20.16 0.84
N SER A 310 -13.80 -19.69 -0.37
CA SER A 310 -14.11 -20.54 -1.51
C SER A 310 -15.24 -21.53 -1.18
N TRP A 311 -16.35 -21.01 -0.63
CA TRP A 311 -17.54 -21.75 -0.19
C TRP A 311 -17.28 -22.80 0.89
N GLY A 312 -16.30 -22.55 1.77
CA GLY A 312 -15.96 -23.45 2.88
C GLY A 312 -14.82 -24.41 2.61
N ARG A 313 -14.14 -24.31 1.46
CA ARG A 313 -12.91 -25.09 1.21
C ARG A 313 -11.74 -24.63 2.07
N ASN A 314 -11.70 -23.34 2.40
CA ASN A 314 -10.63 -22.71 3.18
C ASN A 314 -11.17 -22.24 4.54
N LEU A 315 -11.20 -23.14 5.53
CA LEU A 315 -11.69 -22.86 6.89
C LEU A 315 -10.65 -22.22 7.81
N GLY A 316 -9.48 -21.86 7.28
CA GLY A 316 -8.33 -21.41 8.05
C GLY A 316 -7.32 -22.52 8.36
N SER A 317 -6.21 -22.10 8.99
CA SER A 317 -5.00 -22.91 9.18
C SER A 317 -4.36 -22.71 10.55
N CYS A 318 -5.06 -22.09 11.50
CA CYS A 318 -4.56 -21.82 12.84
C CYS A 318 -5.46 -22.42 13.93
N TYR A 319 -4.85 -22.70 15.07
CA TYR A 319 -5.47 -23.17 16.32
C TYR A 319 -5.13 -22.21 17.45
N LEU A 320 -6.09 -21.91 18.31
CA LEU A 320 -5.84 -21.21 19.57
C LEU A 320 -5.03 -22.11 20.51
N VAL A 321 -4.06 -21.54 21.23
CA VAL A 321 -3.24 -22.28 22.21
C VAL A 321 -3.37 -21.66 23.59
N ASP A 322 -3.24 -20.35 23.69
CA ASP A 322 -3.34 -19.62 24.94
C ASP A 322 -4.54 -18.65 24.90
N PRO A 323 -5.62 -18.92 25.64
CA PRO A 323 -6.81 -18.08 25.65
C PRO A 323 -6.57 -16.72 26.34
N SER A 324 -5.59 -16.62 27.26
CA SER A 324 -5.32 -15.38 27.99
C SER A 324 -4.61 -14.34 27.13
N THR A 325 -3.74 -14.79 26.23
CA THR A 325 -2.95 -13.92 25.36
C THR A 325 -3.44 -13.90 23.92
N GLY A 326 -4.25 -14.88 23.50
CA GLY A 326 -4.71 -15.02 22.12
C GLY A 326 -3.67 -15.61 21.17
N VAL A 327 -2.58 -16.16 21.71
CA VAL A 327 -1.52 -16.83 20.95
C VAL A 327 -2.00 -18.20 20.49
N GLY A 328 -1.55 -18.61 19.31
CA GLY A 328 -1.89 -19.89 18.73
C GLY A 328 -0.76 -20.50 17.91
N LYS A 329 -1.11 -21.48 17.08
CA LYS A 329 -0.18 -22.16 16.18
C LYS A 329 -0.84 -22.49 14.85
N THR A 330 -0.05 -22.60 13.79
CA THR A 330 -0.54 -23.12 12.51
C THR A 330 -0.83 -24.63 12.61
N LYS A 331 -1.51 -25.20 11.61
CA LYS A 331 -1.69 -26.65 11.45
C LYS A 331 -0.38 -27.44 11.52
N ASN A 332 0.71 -26.82 11.05
CA ASN A 332 2.04 -27.43 11.04
C ASN A 332 2.81 -27.22 12.35
N GLY A 333 2.17 -26.62 13.37
CA GLY A 333 2.76 -26.39 14.69
C GLY A 333 3.58 -25.11 14.83
N THR A 334 3.68 -24.27 13.79
CA THR A 334 4.42 -23.00 13.87
C THR A 334 3.70 -22.01 14.79
N PRO A 335 4.35 -21.44 15.82
CA PRO A 335 3.73 -20.44 16.68
C PRO A 335 3.29 -19.20 15.92
N ARG A 336 2.14 -18.64 16.29
CA ARG A 336 1.58 -17.41 15.75
C ARG A 336 1.05 -16.54 16.88
N SER A 337 1.53 -15.31 16.97
CA SER A 337 0.89 -14.27 17.78
C SER A 337 -0.39 -13.80 17.10
N ARG A 338 -1.31 -13.21 17.86
CA ARG A 338 -2.56 -12.62 17.35
C ARG A 338 -3.52 -13.58 16.65
N VAL A 339 -3.52 -14.87 17.01
CA VAL A 339 -4.44 -15.85 16.41
C VAL A 339 -5.89 -15.54 16.75
N MET A 340 -6.17 -15.02 17.93
CA MET A 340 -7.52 -14.57 18.30
C MET A 340 -7.43 -13.45 19.32
N ASN A 341 -8.28 -12.43 19.21
CA ASN A 341 -8.24 -11.32 20.15
C ASN A 341 -8.67 -11.80 21.56
N PRO A 342 -7.82 -11.66 22.60
CA PRO A 342 -8.05 -12.28 23.91
C PRO A 342 -9.24 -11.69 24.66
N THR A 343 -9.59 -10.43 24.43
CA THR A 343 -10.70 -9.76 25.13
C THR A 343 -11.98 -9.76 24.30
N ARG A 344 -11.87 -9.56 22.99
CA ARG A 344 -13.02 -9.46 22.08
C ARG A 344 -13.57 -10.82 21.63
N ASP A 345 -12.70 -11.76 21.26
CA ASP A 345 -13.10 -12.97 20.51
C ASP A 345 -12.85 -14.29 21.24
N VAL A 346 -11.86 -14.38 22.12
CA VAL A 346 -11.60 -15.64 22.86
C VAL A 346 -12.79 -16.03 23.75
N PRO A 347 -13.37 -15.17 24.62
CA PRO A 347 -14.51 -15.56 25.44
C PRO A 347 -15.73 -16.06 24.62
N PRO A 348 -16.18 -15.37 23.56
CA PRO A 348 -17.28 -15.88 22.76
C PRO A 348 -16.90 -17.14 21.96
N PHE A 349 -15.64 -17.30 21.52
CA PHE A 349 -15.20 -18.52 20.84
C PHE A 349 -15.26 -19.76 21.75
N LEU A 350 -14.77 -19.64 22.99
CA LEU A 350 -14.86 -20.72 23.97
C LEU A 350 -16.32 -21.09 24.26
N LYS A 351 -17.20 -20.10 24.38
CA LYS A 351 -18.64 -20.33 24.56
C LYS A 351 -19.28 -21.04 23.37
N ILE A 352 -18.99 -20.61 22.14
CA ILE A 352 -19.54 -21.23 20.92
C ILE A 352 -19.07 -22.70 20.80
N THR A 353 -17.80 -22.95 21.06
CA THR A 353 -17.24 -24.31 20.97
C THR A 353 -17.79 -25.23 22.06
N GLU A 354 -17.94 -24.74 23.29
CA GLU A 354 -18.61 -25.46 24.38
C GLU A 354 -20.06 -25.84 24.02
N GLU A 355 -20.85 -24.88 23.55
CA GLU A 355 -22.25 -25.11 23.17
C GLU A 355 -22.42 -26.11 22.02
N LEU A 356 -21.44 -26.17 21.10
CA LEU A 356 -21.43 -27.09 19.97
C LEU A 356 -20.70 -28.41 20.26
N GLY A 357 -20.19 -28.59 21.49
CA GLY A 357 -19.44 -29.79 21.89
C GLY A 357 -18.11 -29.99 21.14
N ARG A 358 -17.44 -28.89 20.76
CA ARG A 358 -16.17 -28.88 20.02
C ARG A 358 -15.01 -28.57 20.96
N ASP A 359 -13.84 -29.15 20.70
CA ASP A 359 -12.61 -28.76 21.36
C ASP A 359 -12.12 -27.41 20.81
N PRO A 360 -12.07 -26.32 21.61
CA PRO A 360 -11.61 -25.02 21.15
C PRO A 360 -10.14 -25.02 20.69
N TYR A 361 -9.30 -25.89 21.24
CA TYR A 361 -7.86 -25.94 20.94
C TYR A 361 -7.53 -26.79 19.72
N ASN A 362 -8.52 -27.53 19.21
CA ASN A 362 -8.41 -28.34 18.01
C ASN A 362 -9.46 -27.94 16.94
N THR A 363 -10.03 -26.75 17.06
CA THR A 363 -10.95 -26.19 16.07
C THR A 363 -10.24 -25.15 15.21
N LEU A 364 -10.38 -25.30 13.89
CA LEU A 364 -9.72 -24.42 12.93
C LEU A 364 -10.35 -23.04 12.87
N VAL A 365 -9.47 -22.05 12.84
CA VAL A 365 -9.78 -20.65 12.60
C VAL A 365 -8.79 -20.03 11.62
N SER A 366 -9.13 -18.85 11.09
CA SER A 366 -8.23 -18.06 10.26
C SER A 366 -6.95 -17.71 11.00
N CYS A 367 -5.84 -17.66 10.25
CA CYS A 367 -4.59 -17.13 10.76
C CYS A 367 -4.60 -15.59 10.65
N PRO A 368 -3.86 -14.89 11.53
CA PRO A 368 -3.68 -13.44 11.38
C PRO A 368 -2.89 -13.14 10.12
N HIS A 369 -3.13 -11.96 9.55
CA HIS A 369 -2.24 -11.42 8.51
C HIS A 369 -0.84 -11.18 9.13
N PRO A 370 0.26 -11.43 8.39
CA PRO A 370 1.61 -11.25 8.93
C PRO A 370 1.85 -9.88 9.55
N GLU A 371 1.32 -8.84 8.91
CA GLU A 371 1.62 -7.44 9.24
C GLU A 371 0.57 -6.77 10.14
N TYR A 372 -0.69 -7.23 10.12
CA TYR A 372 -1.77 -6.53 10.81
C TYR A 372 -2.94 -7.44 11.20
N GLY A 373 -3.84 -6.90 12.03
CA GLY A 373 -5.09 -7.57 12.38
C GLY A 373 -4.93 -8.80 13.28
N TRP A 374 -6.09 -9.38 13.60
CA TRP A 374 -6.21 -10.62 14.36
C TRP A 374 -6.77 -11.69 13.44
N GLY A 375 -6.37 -12.94 13.67
CA GLY A 375 -7.02 -14.10 13.07
C GLY A 375 -8.35 -14.41 13.77
N GLY A 376 -8.72 -15.70 13.79
CA GLY A 376 -9.80 -16.17 14.64
C GLY A 376 -11.18 -16.18 13.96
N ALA A 377 -11.23 -15.89 12.66
CA ALA A 377 -12.46 -16.06 11.88
C ALA A 377 -12.79 -17.55 11.72
N MET A 378 -14.07 -17.88 11.86
CA MET A 378 -14.58 -19.24 11.98
C MET A 378 -15.36 -19.65 10.72
N GLY A 379 -15.12 -20.88 10.27
CA GLY A 379 -15.98 -21.56 9.30
C GLY A 379 -16.06 -20.91 7.91
N PRO A 380 -16.99 -21.37 7.05
CA PRO A 380 -17.11 -20.90 5.67
C PRO A 380 -17.43 -19.40 5.53
N ALA A 381 -18.11 -18.81 6.51
CA ALA A 381 -18.43 -17.39 6.51
C ALA A 381 -17.25 -16.51 6.98
N GLN A 382 -16.17 -17.10 7.52
CA GLN A 382 -15.05 -16.35 8.10
C GLN A 382 -15.50 -15.28 9.13
N PHE A 383 -16.55 -15.55 9.91
CA PHE A 383 -16.96 -14.66 10.98
C PHE A 383 -16.07 -14.80 12.21
N ILE A 384 -15.60 -13.68 12.76
CA ILE A 384 -15.04 -13.67 14.12
C ILE A 384 -16.12 -14.02 15.15
N ALA A 385 -15.73 -14.61 16.29
CA ALA A 385 -16.65 -15.12 17.29
C ALA A 385 -17.65 -14.06 17.82
N SER A 386 -17.19 -12.83 18.05
CA SER A 386 -18.05 -11.71 18.45
C SER A 386 -19.13 -11.39 17.40
N THR A 387 -18.81 -11.48 16.11
CA THR A 387 -19.78 -11.27 15.02
C THR A 387 -20.81 -12.39 14.94
N TRP A 388 -20.40 -13.63 15.17
CA TRP A 388 -21.33 -14.76 15.23
C TRP A 388 -22.33 -14.60 16.38
N MET A 389 -21.82 -14.26 17.57
CA MET A 389 -22.66 -14.03 18.75
C MET A 389 -23.69 -12.93 18.53
N GLY A 390 -23.34 -11.85 17.83
CA GLY A 390 -24.28 -10.74 17.56
C GLY A 390 -25.46 -11.07 16.64
N GLN A 391 -25.49 -12.27 16.04
CA GLN A 391 -26.60 -12.75 15.20
C GLN A 391 -27.13 -14.12 15.66
N LYS A 392 -26.64 -14.64 16.80
CA LYS A 392 -26.93 -16.01 17.24
C LYS A 392 -28.41 -16.25 17.48
N GLU A 393 -29.10 -15.34 18.18
CA GLU A 393 -30.51 -15.50 18.52
C GLU A 393 -31.40 -15.51 17.27
N GLU A 394 -31.14 -14.61 16.31
CA GLU A 394 -31.86 -14.59 15.03
C GLU A 394 -31.58 -15.84 14.20
N LEU A 395 -30.32 -16.31 14.16
CA LEU A 395 -30.00 -17.54 13.44
C LEU A 395 -30.69 -18.74 14.07
N GLN A 396 -30.77 -18.81 15.39
CA GLN A 396 -31.50 -19.87 16.08
C GLN A 396 -32.99 -19.85 15.73
N GLN A 397 -33.61 -18.67 15.60
CA GLN A 397 -35.00 -18.53 15.17
C GLN A 397 -35.19 -18.99 13.71
N ILE A 398 -34.26 -18.63 12.83
CA ILE A 398 -34.30 -19.00 11.40
C ILE A 398 -34.09 -20.50 11.20
N LEU A 399 -33.12 -21.09 11.91
CA LEU A 399 -32.70 -22.48 11.73
C LEU A 399 -33.53 -23.46 12.58
N GLY A 400 -34.24 -22.98 13.60
CA GLY A 400 -34.97 -23.83 14.57
C GLY A 400 -34.06 -24.62 15.52
N ARG A 401 -32.75 -24.37 15.48
CA ARG A 401 -31.70 -25.00 16.30
C ARG A 401 -30.53 -24.02 16.46
N PRO A 402 -29.63 -24.20 17.44
CA PRO A 402 -28.38 -23.44 17.49
C PRO A 402 -27.64 -23.55 16.15
N GLY A 403 -27.20 -22.41 15.62
CA GLY A 403 -26.40 -22.38 14.40
C GLY A 403 -24.96 -22.82 14.68
N ASP A 404 -24.35 -23.52 13.72
CA ASP A 404 -22.96 -23.94 13.74
C ASP A 404 -22.14 -23.14 12.71
N PRO A 405 -21.16 -22.30 13.13
CA PRO A 405 -20.32 -21.54 12.20
C PRO A 405 -19.55 -22.40 11.20
N TRP A 406 -19.24 -23.65 11.54
CA TRP A 406 -18.50 -24.58 10.68
C TRP A 406 -19.41 -25.41 9.78
N ASN A 407 -20.73 -25.36 9.98
CA ASN A 407 -21.69 -25.96 9.06
C ASN A 407 -21.90 -25.04 7.85
N VAL A 408 -21.74 -25.56 6.64
CA VAL A 408 -21.78 -24.75 5.42
C VAL A 408 -23.14 -24.10 5.18
N GLN A 409 -24.23 -24.84 5.41
CA GLN A 409 -25.58 -24.30 5.27
C GLN A 409 -25.84 -23.16 6.25
N ASP A 410 -25.49 -23.35 7.53
CA ASP A 410 -25.67 -22.33 8.55
C ASP A 410 -24.80 -21.09 8.26
N ALA A 411 -23.58 -21.28 7.76
CA ALA A 411 -22.70 -20.19 7.36
C ALA A 411 -23.25 -19.39 6.17
N PHE A 412 -23.87 -20.04 5.18
CA PHE A 412 -24.54 -19.36 4.07
C PHE A 412 -25.72 -18.53 4.56
N VAL A 413 -26.57 -19.11 5.41
CA VAL A 413 -27.72 -18.43 6.01
C VAL A 413 -27.27 -17.27 6.90
N ALA A 414 -26.21 -17.45 7.70
CA ALA A 414 -25.64 -16.40 8.54
C ALA A 414 -25.09 -15.23 7.72
N SER A 415 -24.34 -15.53 6.65
CA SER A 415 -23.85 -14.50 5.74
C SER A 415 -24.98 -13.71 5.10
N ALA A 416 -25.99 -14.40 4.57
CA ALA A 416 -27.15 -13.74 3.98
C ALA A 416 -27.94 -12.93 5.01
N ASN A 417 -28.08 -13.42 6.25
CA ASN A 417 -28.75 -12.70 7.33
C ASN A 417 -28.00 -11.42 7.72
N LYS A 418 -26.67 -11.45 7.78
CA LYS A 418 -25.87 -10.24 8.01
C LYS A 418 -26.00 -9.28 6.84
N LEU A 419 -25.87 -9.75 5.60
CA LEU A 419 -25.91 -8.92 4.39
C LEU A 419 -27.26 -8.22 4.21
N ARG A 420 -28.39 -8.89 4.51
CA ARG A 420 -29.71 -8.24 4.39
C ARG A 420 -29.86 -7.04 5.32
N LYS A 421 -29.28 -7.09 6.54
CA LYS A 421 -29.32 -5.97 7.50
C LYS A 421 -28.65 -4.70 6.96
N TYR A 422 -27.74 -4.85 6.00
CA TYR A 422 -27.04 -3.75 5.35
C TYR A 422 -27.56 -3.43 3.95
N GLY A 423 -28.73 -3.96 3.58
CA GLY A 423 -29.46 -3.56 2.37
C GLY A 423 -29.34 -4.51 1.20
N ALA A 424 -28.56 -5.60 1.27
CA ALA A 424 -28.36 -6.51 0.14
C ALA A 424 -29.65 -7.17 -0.39
N ALA A 425 -30.70 -7.25 0.43
CA ALA A 425 -32.01 -7.79 0.01
C ALA A 425 -32.74 -6.87 -1.00
N THR A 426 -32.29 -5.63 -1.19
CA THR A 426 -32.82 -4.72 -2.21
C THR A 426 -32.35 -5.06 -3.63
N ARG A 427 -31.35 -5.96 -3.77
CA ARG A 427 -30.83 -6.48 -5.05
C ARG A 427 -30.36 -5.42 -6.03
N ASN A 428 -29.92 -4.26 -5.53
CA ASN A 428 -29.16 -3.30 -6.33
C ASN A 428 -27.67 -3.40 -5.96
N GLU A 429 -26.82 -3.16 -6.97
CA GLU A 429 -25.38 -3.37 -6.82
C GLU A 429 -24.74 -2.42 -5.80
N ASP A 430 -25.22 -1.18 -5.67
CA ASP A 430 -24.69 -0.24 -4.67
C ASP A 430 -24.93 -0.72 -3.22
N ALA A 431 -26.11 -1.26 -2.94
CA ALA A 431 -26.45 -1.83 -1.65
C ALA A 431 -25.73 -3.15 -1.38
N GLU A 432 -25.56 -3.99 -2.42
CA GLU A 432 -24.75 -5.21 -2.35
C GLU A 432 -23.28 -4.87 -2.09
N TRP A 433 -22.72 -3.87 -2.78
CA TRP A 433 -21.37 -3.37 -2.59
C TRP A 433 -21.17 -2.87 -1.16
N LYS A 434 -22.08 -2.01 -0.68
CA LYS A 434 -22.05 -1.52 0.71
C LYS A 434 -22.13 -2.67 1.71
N ALA A 435 -23.03 -3.62 1.49
CA ALA A 435 -23.18 -4.77 2.39
C ALA A 435 -21.92 -5.64 2.42
N ALA A 436 -21.28 -5.86 1.28
CA ALA A 436 -19.99 -6.56 1.20
C ALA A 436 -18.88 -5.79 1.93
N MET A 437 -18.80 -4.47 1.74
CA MET A 437 -17.81 -3.63 2.42
C MET A 437 -18.02 -3.61 3.95
N VAL A 438 -19.27 -3.60 4.42
CA VAL A 438 -19.56 -3.74 5.86
C VAL A 438 -19.25 -5.15 6.36
N TYR A 439 -19.45 -6.18 5.54
CA TYR A 439 -19.07 -7.55 5.88
C TYR A 439 -17.57 -7.66 6.16
N TYR A 440 -16.75 -7.05 5.30
CA TYR A 440 -15.29 -7.09 5.36
C TYR A 440 -14.67 -6.12 6.37
N ALA A 441 -15.05 -4.84 6.29
CA ALA A 441 -14.40 -3.75 7.04
C ALA A 441 -15.24 -3.21 8.21
N GLY A 442 -16.45 -3.74 8.45
CA GLY A 442 -17.33 -3.29 9.52
C GLY A 442 -17.62 -1.79 9.43
N GLY A 443 -17.27 -1.03 10.48
CA GLY A 443 -17.45 0.42 10.53
C GLY A 443 -16.59 1.21 9.54
N GLY A 444 -15.49 0.63 9.03
CA GLY A 444 -14.60 1.26 8.05
C GLY A 444 -15.00 1.04 6.58
N TRP A 445 -16.24 0.61 6.32
CA TRP A 445 -16.73 0.25 4.99
C TRP A 445 -16.64 1.38 3.94
N ASN A 446 -16.59 2.65 4.37
CA ASN A 446 -16.49 3.80 3.48
C ASN A 446 -15.04 4.22 3.20
N ASN A 447 -14.04 3.48 3.69
CA ASN A 447 -12.63 3.76 3.40
C ASN A 447 -12.30 3.41 1.93
N PRO A 448 -11.85 4.37 1.10
CA PRO A 448 -11.51 4.13 -0.30
C PRO A 448 -10.45 3.03 -0.50
N THR A 449 -9.53 2.84 0.45
CA THR A 449 -8.50 1.79 0.40
C THR A 449 -9.10 0.39 0.30
N TYR A 450 -10.31 0.18 0.84
CA TYR A 450 -10.97 -1.13 0.82
C TYR A 450 -11.90 -1.32 -0.38
N ALA A 451 -12.17 -0.26 -1.16
CA ALA A 451 -13.09 -0.32 -2.30
C ALA A 451 -12.79 -1.43 -3.32
N PRO A 452 -11.52 -1.80 -3.61
CA PRO A 452 -11.22 -2.92 -4.50
C PRO A 452 -11.85 -4.26 -4.08
N TYR A 453 -12.01 -4.51 -2.77
CA TYR A 453 -12.66 -5.73 -2.28
C TYR A 453 -14.14 -5.78 -2.68
N GLY A 454 -14.89 -4.68 -2.44
CA GLY A 454 -16.29 -4.57 -2.82
C GLY A 454 -16.48 -4.66 -4.34
N ASN A 455 -15.63 -3.96 -5.10
CA ASN A 455 -15.67 -3.97 -6.57
C ASN A 455 -15.50 -5.39 -7.13
N ARG A 456 -14.54 -6.14 -6.59
CA ARG A 456 -14.30 -7.54 -6.97
C ARG A 456 -15.50 -8.42 -6.70
N ILE A 457 -16.17 -8.26 -5.56
CA ILE A 457 -17.37 -9.07 -5.23
C ILE A 457 -18.50 -8.76 -6.19
N ILE A 458 -18.75 -7.50 -6.54
CA ILE A 458 -19.80 -7.15 -7.49
C ILE A 458 -19.48 -7.69 -8.89
N GLN A 459 -18.24 -7.57 -9.35
CA GLN A 459 -17.80 -8.16 -10.62
C GLN A 459 -18.03 -9.68 -10.64
N LEU A 460 -17.64 -10.38 -9.58
CA LEU A 460 -17.84 -11.82 -9.47
C LEU A 460 -19.34 -12.18 -9.36
N ALA A 461 -20.14 -11.36 -8.71
CA ALA A 461 -21.59 -11.54 -8.61
C ALA A 461 -22.29 -11.36 -9.97
N ARG A 462 -21.79 -10.49 -10.84
CA ARG A 462 -22.27 -10.37 -12.24
C ARG A 462 -21.95 -11.64 -13.03
N GLN A 463 -20.73 -12.16 -12.89
CA GLN A 463 -20.34 -13.43 -13.52
C GLN A 463 -21.24 -14.58 -13.08
N TYR A 464 -21.42 -14.76 -11.77
CA TYR A 464 -22.28 -15.84 -11.26
C TYR A 464 -23.74 -15.65 -11.62
N GLN A 465 -24.22 -14.43 -11.82
CA GLN A 465 -25.57 -14.21 -12.32
C GLN A 465 -25.71 -14.76 -13.74
N ALA A 466 -24.77 -14.48 -14.63
CA ALA A 466 -24.78 -15.02 -15.99
C ALA A 466 -24.72 -16.56 -15.98
N ASP A 467 -23.88 -17.16 -15.13
CA ASP A 467 -23.82 -18.61 -14.97
C ASP A 467 -25.15 -19.20 -14.49
N ILE A 468 -25.83 -18.52 -13.56
CA ILE A 468 -27.14 -18.93 -13.04
C ILE A 468 -28.23 -18.80 -14.10
N ASP A 469 -28.24 -17.73 -14.89
CA ASP A 469 -29.25 -17.51 -15.93
C ASP A 469 -29.18 -18.61 -17.01
N ILE A 470 -27.98 -19.13 -17.29
CA ILE A 470 -27.77 -20.31 -18.16
C ILE A 470 -28.33 -21.58 -17.51
N LEU A 471 -28.12 -21.77 -16.20
CA LEU A 471 -28.56 -22.96 -15.46
C LEU A 471 -30.08 -23.02 -15.27
N GLU A 472 -30.72 -21.88 -14.99
CA GLU A 472 -32.18 -21.77 -14.83
C GLU A 472 -32.92 -21.80 -16.19
N GLY A 473 -32.18 -21.89 -17.30
CA GLY A 473 -32.72 -22.13 -18.64
C GLY A 473 -33.35 -20.89 -19.26
N GLY A 474 -32.52 -19.87 -19.50
CA GLY A 474 -32.89 -18.61 -20.15
C GLY A 474 -33.89 -18.70 -21.31
#